data_AF-A0A2W5X3L9-F1
#
_entry.id   AF-A0A2W5X3L9-F1
#
_cell.length_a   1.000
_cell.length_b   1.000
_cell.length_c   1.000
_cell.angle_alpha   90.00
_cell.angle_beta   90.00
_cell.angle_gamma   90.00
#
_symmetry.space_group_name_H-M   'P 1'
#
loop_
_entity.id
_entity.type
_entity.pdbx_description
1 polymer ?
#
loop_
_entity_poly.entity_id
_entity_poly.type
_entity_poly.pdbx_seq_one_letter_code
_entity_poly.pdbx_strand_id
1 'polypeptide(L)'
;MQEIAYTGARRAKKCQEGHERQRTGRSSPMKARHISLEGAQTPRSAMERIVSVRFAEVLALSGALQGEDPARLHALRIACKRARYALELFNELEMLRAAQRRLKELQDELGVVHDCDVLLALIHESGEQPLAARIERERHKHLMRARFLWRGAFLVHGPLTALVRYAGFGGGAAKEPLRGSYR
;
A
#
# COMPACT_ATOMS: atom_id res chain seq x y z
N MET A 1 62.48 44.56 -23.34
CA MET A 1 62.25 43.67 -22.19
C MET A 1 60.77 43.30 -22.18
N GLN A 2 60.51 42.02 -21.90
CA GLN A 2 59.23 41.30 -21.90
C GLN A 2 58.10 42.07 -21.16
N GLU A 3 56.80 41.85 -21.37
CA GLU A 3 56.12 40.56 -21.53
C GLU A 3 54.67 40.74 -22.03
N ILE A 4 54.15 39.64 -22.56
CA ILE A 4 52.88 39.45 -23.27
C ILE A 4 51.77 39.12 -22.27
N ALA A 5 50.54 39.60 -22.48
CA ALA A 5 49.34 38.78 -22.25
C ALA A 5 48.11 39.35 -22.99
N TYR A 6 47.60 38.51 -23.87
CA TYR A 6 46.43 38.65 -24.73
C TYR A 6 45.16 38.21 -23.96
N THR A 7 43.99 38.39 -24.59
CA THR A 7 42.65 37.81 -24.26
C THR A 7 41.88 38.37 -23.05
N GLY A 8 40.59 38.73 -23.12
CA GLY A 8 39.60 38.52 -24.17
C GLY A 8 38.21 39.11 -23.82
N ALA A 9 37.53 39.55 -24.89
CA ALA A 9 36.08 39.55 -25.16
C ALA A 9 35.04 39.97 -24.09
N ARG A 10 34.23 40.97 -24.49
CA ARG A 10 32.95 41.38 -23.89
C ARG A 10 31.80 40.47 -24.32
N ARG A 11 30.74 40.50 -23.48
CA ARG A 11 29.31 40.23 -23.72
C ARG A 11 28.89 38.76 -23.89
N ALA A 12 28.02 38.28 -23.01
CA ALA A 12 26.58 38.25 -23.28
C ALA A 12 25.78 37.67 -22.09
N LYS A 13 24.63 38.31 -21.86
CA LYS A 13 23.48 37.94 -21.04
C LYS A 13 23.22 36.42 -21.03
N LYS A 14 23.22 35.78 -19.85
CA LYS A 14 22.69 34.42 -19.69
C LYS A 14 21.31 34.49 -19.04
N CYS A 15 20.30 34.15 -19.83
CA CYS A 15 18.92 33.95 -19.39
C CYS A 15 18.87 32.94 -18.24
N GLN A 16 18.15 33.31 -17.19
CA GLN A 16 17.77 32.39 -16.12
C GLN A 16 16.60 31.53 -16.62
N GLU A 17 16.92 30.43 -17.30
CA GLU A 17 16.01 29.29 -17.43
C GLU A 17 16.42 28.28 -16.36
N GLY A 18 15.81 28.44 -15.18
CA GLY A 18 15.88 27.45 -14.12
C GLY A 18 15.04 26.25 -14.52
N HIS A 19 15.68 25.26 -15.15
CA HIS A 19 15.12 23.93 -15.36
C HIS A 19 14.51 23.39 -14.06
N GLU A 20 13.18 23.29 -14.03
CA GLU A 20 12.43 22.46 -13.09
C GLU A 20 12.95 21.03 -13.17
N ARG A 21 13.79 20.66 -12.22
CA ARG A 21 14.17 19.27 -12.00
C ARG A 21 12.94 18.55 -11.48
N GLN A 22 12.31 17.77 -12.36
CA GLN A 22 11.35 16.74 -12.00
C GLN A 22 11.94 15.92 -10.85
N ARG A 23 11.36 16.11 -9.67
CA ARG A 23 11.53 15.24 -8.52
C ARG A 23 10.94 13.90 -8.93
N THR A 24 11.77 12.97 -9.37
CA THR A 24 11.43 11.56 -9.40
C THR A 24 11.01 11.18 -7.99
N GLY A 25 9.72 10.97 -7.80
CA GLY A 25 9.10 10.65 -6.52
C GLY A 25 9.57 9.29 -6.05
N ARG A 26 10.74 9.26 -5.41
CA ARG A 26 11.20 8.11 -4.63
C ARG A 26 10.16 7.93 -3.53
N SER A 27 9.24 6.98 -3.71
CA SER A 27 8.21 6.69 -2.71
C SER A 27 8.92 6.33 -1.42
N SER A 28 8.86 7.24 -0.44
CA SER A 28 9.39 6.95 0.88
C SER A 28 8.62 5.76 1.42
N PRO A 29 9.30 4.71 1.91
CA PRO A 29 8.61 3.53 2.42
C PRO A 29 7.67 3.97 3.52
N MET A 30 6.37 3.72 3.33
CA MET A 30 5.37 4.15 4.30
C MET A 30 5.65 3.46 5.64
N LYS A 31 6.08 4.26 6.62
CA LYS A 31 6.40 3.76 7.95
C LYS A 31 5.15 3.13 8.55
N ALA A 32 5.30 1.95 9.12
CA ALA A 32 4.22 1.30 9.85
C ALA A 32 3.77 2.22 10.99
N ARG A 33 2.46 2.36 11.21
CA ARG A 33 1.97 2.99 12.44
C ARG A 33 2.57 2.26 13.63
N HIS A 34 3.02 3.05 14.60
CA HIS A 34 3.49 2.55 15.88
C HIS A 34 2.31 1.87 16.61
N ILE A 35 2.54 0.69 17.17
CA ILE A 35 1.54 -0.02 17.98
C ILE A 35 1.94 0.16 19.43
N SER A 36 1.15 0.93 20.19
CA SER A 36 1.28 0.93 21.65
C SER A 36 0.54 -0.28 22.23
N LEU A 37 1.21 -1.02 23.10
CA LEU A 37 0.62 -2.11 23.87
C LEU A 37 0.19 -1.68 25.27
N GLU A 38 0.24 -0.38 25.58
CA GLU A 38 -0.05 0.17 26.90
C GLU A 38 -1.48 -0.14 27.36
N GLY A 39 -1.63 -0.85 28.48
CA GLY A 39 -2.92 -1.33 28.98
C GLY A 39 -3.43 -2.63 28.36
N ALA A 40 -2.62 -3.33 27.54
CA ALA A 40 -2.91 -4.72 27.19
C ALA A 40 -2.58 -5.60 28.40
N GLN A 41 -3.60 -6.22 29.00
CA GLN A 41 -3.46 -7.04 30.20
C GLN A 41 -3.21 -8.52 29.87
N THR A 42 -3.49 -8.94 28.64
CA THR A 42 -3.36 -10.33 28.17
C THR A 42 -2.76 -10.39 26.76
N PRO A 43 -2.10 -11.49 26.38
CA PRO A 43 -1.64 -11.71 25.00
C PRO A 43 -2.76 -11.51 23.97
N ARG A 44 -3.96 -12.02 24.26
CA ARG A 44 -5.16 -11.83 23.44
C ARG A 44 -5.47 -10.34 23.21
N SER A 45 -5.50 -9.53 24.28
CA SER A 45 -5.79 -8.09 24.17
C SER A 45 -4.69 -7.32 23.41
N ALA A 46 -3.43 -7.75 23.50
CA ALA A 46 -2.34 -7.19 22.70
C ALA A 46 -2.52 -7.51 21.22
N MET A 47 -2.83 -8.77 20.89
CA MET A 47 -3.04 -9.21 19.52
C MET A 47 -4.28 -8.56 18.88
N GLU A 48 -5.38 -8.38 19.63
CA GLU A 48 -6.57 -7.63 19.19
C GLU A 48 -6.21 -6.20 18.76
N ARG A 49 -5.37 -5.52 19.54
CA ARG A 49 -4.88 -4.17 19.21
C ARG A 49 -4.00 -4.17 17.98
N ILE A 50 -3.10 -5.15 17.83
CA ILE A 50 -2.27 -5.30 16.64
C ILE A 50 -3.16 -5.42 15.40
N VAL A 51 -4.14 -6.33 15.41
CA VAL A 51 -5.06 -6.52 14.27
C VAL A 51 -5.86 -5.25 14.00
N SER A 52 -6.38 -4.59 15.03
CA SER A 52 -7.14 -3.35 14.88
C SER A 52 -6.31 -2.25 14.21
N VAL A 53 -5.09 -2.00 14.69
CA VAL A 53 -4.20 -0.99 14.09
C VAL A 53 -3.85 -1.33 12.65
N ARG A 54 -3.50 -2.59 12.35
CA ARG A 54 -3.14 -3.01 10.99
C ARG A 54 -4.30 -2.97 10.02
N PHE A 55 -5.50 -3.34 10.47
CA PHE A 55 -6.68 -3.23 9.63
C PHE A 55 -7.09 -1.75 9.41
N ALA A 56 -6.91 -0.89 10.41
CA ALA A 56 -7.10 0.56 10.26
C ALA A 56 -6.22 1.16 9.15
N GLU A 57 -4.97 0.69 9.02
CA GLU A 57 -4.07 1.12 7.94
C GLU A 57 -4.62 0.74 6.57
N VAL A 58 -5.17 -0.47 6.42
CA VAL A 58 -5.81 -0.91 5.18
C VAL A 58 -6.99 -0.01 4.84
N LEU A 59 -7.88 0.26 5.80
CA LEU A 59 -9.03 1.14 5.60
C LEU A 59 -8.60 2.56 5.20
N ALA A 60 -7.61 3.13 5.90
CA ALA A 60 -7.11 4.47 5.64
C ALA A 60 -6.47 4.62 4.24
N LEU A 61 -5.88 3.55 3.70
CA LEU A 61 -5.26 3.54 2.38
C LEU A 61 -6.19 3.06 1.27
N SER A 62 -7.37 2.54 1.60
CA SER A 62 -8.28 1.93 0.61
C SER A 62 -8.72 2.88 -0.51
N GLY A 63 -8.71 4.20 -0.26
CA GLY A 63 -8.94 5.21 -1.28
C GLY A 63 -7.97 5.14 -2.47
N ALA A 64 -6.79 4.51 -2.30
CA ALA A 64 -5.87 4.22 -3.39
C ALA A 64 -6.52 3.41 -4.52
N LEU A 65 -7.49 2.54 -4.21
CA LEU A 65 -8.20 1.74 -5.20
C LEU A 65 -9.11 2.57 -6.12
N GLN A 66 -9.42 3.83 -5.79
CA GLN A 66 -10.15 4.71 -6.70
C GLN A 66 -9.24 5.45 -7.68
N GLY A 67 -7.94 5.52 -7.38
CA GLY A 67 -6.94 6.13 -8.24
C GLY A 67 -6.09 5.08 -8.97
N GLU A 68 -5.02 5.58 -9.58
CA GLU A 68 -4.02 4.77 -10.27
C GLU A 68 -2.58 5.10 -9.84
N ASP A 69 -2.41 5.88 -8.77
CA ASP A 69 -1.09 6.27 -8.27
C ASP A 69 -0.30 5.03 -7.76
N PRO A 70 0.81 4.66 -8.41
CA PRO A 70 1.64 3.51 -8.05
C PRO A 70 2.07 3.52 -6.58
N ALA A 71 2.45 4.69 -6.05
CA ALA A 71 2.97 4.80 -4.68
C ALA A 71 1.88 4.49 -3.65
N ARG A 72 0.65 4.97 -3.88
CA ARG A 72 -0.50 4.71 -3.00
C ARG A 72 -0.98 3.27 -3.09
N LEU A 73 -0.98 2.67 -4.28
CA LEU A 73 -1.33 1.25 -4.46
C LEU A 73 -0.30 0.34 -3.79
N HIS A 74 1.00 0.65 -3.92
CA HIS A 74 2.06 -0.06 -3.21
C HIS A 74 1.94 0.06 -1.69
N ALA A 75 1.61 1.25 -1.17
CA ALA A 75 1.36 1.45 0.26
C ALA A 75 0.18 0.62 0.77
N LEU A 76 -0.92 0.57 0.02
CA LEU A 76 -2.06 -0.30 0.33
C LEU A 76 -1.67 -1.78 0.35
N ARG A 77 -0.87 -2.23 -0.63
CA ARG A 77 -0.35 -3.61 -0.65
C ARG A 77 0.42 -3.95 0.61
N ILE A 78 1.30 -3.05 1.08
CA ILE A 78 2.05 -3.23 2.32
C ILE A 78 1.10 -3.33 3.52
N ALA A 79 0.09 -2.48 3.60
CA ALA A 79 -0.91 -2.53 4.68
C ALA A 79 -1.68 -3.86 4.68
N CYS A 80 -2.12 -4.35 3.51
CA CYS A 80 -2.77 -5.66 3.38
C CYS A 80 -1.88 -6.80 3.87
N LYS A 81 -0.59 -6.79 3.48
CA LYS A 81 0.41 -7.77 3.95
C LYS A 81 0.55 -7.75 5.47
N ARG A 82 0.71 -6.55 6.08
CA ARG A 82 0.84 -6.40 7.53
C ARG A 82 -0.41 -6.86 8.28
N ALA A 83 -1.60 -6.52 7.77
CA ALA A 83 -2.87 -6.97 8.34
C ALA A 83 -3.00 -8.50 8.27
N ARG A 84 -2.65 -9.12 7.15
CA ARG A 84 -2.65 -10.58 7.02
C ARG A 84 -1.72 -11.25 8.02
N TYR A 85 -0.48 -10.76 8.16
CA TYR A 85 0.47 -11.29 9.16
C TYR A 85 -0.03 -11.12 10.60
N ALA A 86 -0.70 -10.01 10.91
CA ALA A 86 -1.32 -9.84 12.22
C ALA A 86 -2.43 -10.88 12.47
N LEU A 87 -3.19 -11.25 11.45
CA LEU A 87 -4.22 -12.29 11.56
C LEU A 87 -3.64 -13.70 11.64
N GLU A 88 -2.47 -13.97 11.07
CA GLU A 88 -1.78 -15.26 11.17
C GLU A 88 -1.40 -15.60 12.61
N LEU A 89 -1.23 -14.59 13.47
CA LEU A 89 -1.07 -14.78 14.91
C LEU A 89 -2.30 -15.46 15.55
N PHE A 90 -3.45 -15.42 14.89
CA PHE A 90 -4.71 -16.04 15.30
C PHE A 90 -5.10 -17.22 14.39
N ASN A 91 -4.15 -18.06 14.01
CA ASN A 91 -4.36 -19.17 13.07
C ASN A 91 -5.48 -20.16 13.50
N GLU A 92 -5.78 -20.25 14.79
CA GLU A 92 -6.79 -21.15 15.35
C GLU A 92 -8.23 -20.62 15.17
N LEU A 93 -8.39 -19.32 14.91
CA LEU A 93 -9.71 -18.70 14.80
C LEU A 93 -10.25 -18.85 13.37
N GLU A 94 -11.10 -19.86 13.17
CA GLU A 94 -11.73 -20.13 11.88
C GLU A 94 -12.45 -18.90 11.27
N MET A 95 -13.08 -18.10 12.13
CA MET A 95 -13.77 -16.87 11.72
C MET A 95 -12.86 -15.83 11.06
N LEU A 96 -11.55 -15.86 11.30
CA LEU A 96 -10.58 -14.95 10.68
C LEU A 96 -9.96 -15.49 9.39
N ARG A 97 -10.11 -16.79 9.09
CA ARG A 97 -9.55 -17.41 7.88
C ARG A 97 -10.11 -16.78 6.60
N ALA A 98 -11.39 -16.43 6.58
CA ALA A 98 -12.00 -15.74 5.44
C ALA A 98 -11.37 -14.36 5.20
N ALA A 99 -11.13 -13.60 6.28
CA ALA A 99 -10.47 -12.31 6.22
C ALA A 99 -9.01 -12.42 5.74
N GLN A 100 -8.26 -13.40 6.27
CA GLN A 100 -6.89 -13.70 5.84
C GLN A 100 -6.82 -14.01 4.34
N ARG A 101 -7.72 -14.88 3.84
CA ARG A 101 -7.82 -15.21 2.41
C ARG A 101 -8.09 -13.97 1.57
N ARG A 102 -9.06 -13.14 1.94
CA ARG A 102 -9.38 -11.91 1.19
C ARG A 102 -8.21 -10.91 1.17
N LEU A 103 -7.51 -10.74 2.29
CA LEU A 103 -6.30 -9.89 2.34
C LEU A 103 -5.18 -10.47 1.47
N LYS A 104 -5.03 -11.79 1.42
CA LYS A 104 -4.08 -12.45 0.51
C LYS A 104 -4.45 -12.19 -0.95
N GLU A 105 -5.69 -12.41 -1.34
CA GLU A 105 -6.16 -12.16 -2.72
C GLU A 105 -5.90 -10.71 -3.12
N LEU A 106 -6.23 -9.74 -2.26
CA LEU A 106 -5.94 -8.32 -2.51
C LEU A 106 -4.44 -8.04 -2.63
N GLN A 107 -3.63 -8.63 -1.75
CA GLN A 107 -2.17 -8.47 -1.78
C GLN A 107 -1.56 -9.04 -3.07
N ASP A 108 -2.06 -10.17 -3.55
CA ASP A 108 -1.58 -10.84 -4.75
C ASP A 108 -1.90 -10.01 -6.01
N GLU A 109 -3.16 -9.54 -6.15
CA GLU A 109 -3.57 -8.66 -7.26
C GLU A 109 -2.79 -7.34 -7.26
N LEU A 110 -2.63 -6.69 -6.10
CA LEU A 110 -1.81 -5.48 -5.97
C LEU A 110 -0.30 -5.75 -6.18
N GLY A 111 0.15 -6.98 -5.99
CA GLY A 111 1.51 -7.41 -6.29
C GLY A 111 1.80 -7.33 -7.77
N VAL A 112 0.92 -7.89 -8.61
CA VAL A 112 1.06 -7.83 -10.06
C VAL A 112 1.00 -6.38 -10.57
N VAL A 113 0.11 -5.55 -10.01
CA VAL A 113 0.05 -4.11 -10.34
C VAL A 113 1.39 -3.43 -10.06
N HIS A 114 2.00 -3.70 -8.89
CA HIS A 114 3.29 -3.13 -8.53
C HIS A 114 4.42 -3.59 -9.46
N ASP A 115 4.45 -4.87 -9.82
CA ASP A 115 5.46 -5.40 -10.75
C ASP A 115 5.32 -4.75 -12.13
N CYS A 116 4.08 -4.51 -12.59
CA CYS A 116 3.83 -3.76 -13.82
C CYS A 116 4.30 -2.30 -13.71
N ASP A 117 4.03 -1.61 -12.59
CA ASP A 117 4.48 -0.23 -12.36
C ASP A 117 6.02 -0.13 -12.42
N VAL A 118 6.74 -1.10 -11.84
CA VAL A 118 8.20 -1.16 -11.88
C VAL A 118 8.69 -1.41 -13.32
N LEU A 119 8.09 -2.34 -14.05
CA LEU A 119 8.47 -2.63 -15.43
C LEU A 119 8.21 -1.45 -16.37
N LEU A 120 7.07 -0.77 -16.23
CA LEU A 120 6.75 0.43 -17.03
C LEU A 120 7.78 1.54 -16.79
N ALA A 121 8.19 1.75 -15.55
CA ALA A 121 9.24 2.73 -15.23
C ALA A 121 10.57 2.42 -15.95
N LEU A 122 10.93 1.14 -16.09
CA LEU A 122 12.14 0.72 -16.82
C LEU A 122 11.98 0.88 -18.35
N ILE A 123 10.81 0.58 -18.91
CA ILE A 123 10.57 0.67 -20.36
C ILE A 123 10.52 2.11 -20.86
N HIS A 124 10.03 3.04 -20.03
CA HIS A 124 10.09 4.47 -20.37
C HIS A 124 11.52 4.97 -20.63
N GLU A 125 12.53 4.29 -20.09
CA GLU A 125 13.94 4.59 -20.33
C GLU A 125 14.47 3.94 -21.64
N SER A 126 13.86 2.85 -22.12
CA SER A 126 14.33 2.08 -23.29
C SER A 126 13.59 2.35 -24.61
N GLY A 127 12.33 2.85 -24.56
CA GLY A 127 11.55 3.23 -25.74
C GLY A 127 10.71 2.11 -26.41
N GLU A 128 10.51 0.96 -25.75
CA GLU A 128 9.76 -0.19 -26.31
C GLU A 128 8.22 -0.07 -26.21
N GLN A 129 7.61 0.68 -27.11
CA GLN A 129 6.17 1.00 -27.08
C GLN A 129 5.19 -0.21 -27.12
N PRO A 130 5.40 -1.26 -27.95
CA PRO A 130 4.46 -2.39 -28.01
C PRO A 130 4.41 -3.23 -26.73
N LEU A 131 5.52 -3.30 -25.99
CA LEU A 131 5.60 -4.01 -24.72
C LEU A 131 4.92 -3.22 -23.59
N ALA A 132 5.14 -1.89 -23.54
CA ALA A 132 4.48 -1.01 -22.57
C ALA A 132 2.95 -1.17 -22.61
N ALA A 133 2.35 -1.15 -23.80
CA ALA A 133 0.90 -1.31 -23.97
C ALA A 133 0.37 -2.66 -23.45
N ARG A 134 1.16 -3.74 -23.54
CA ARG A 134 0.79 -5.06 -22.98
C ARG A 134 0.81 -5.03 -21.45
N ILE A 135 1.82 -4.41 -20.86
CA ILE A 135 1.97 -4.30 -19.41
C ILE A 135 0.88 -3.42 -18.82
N GLU A 136 0.53 -2.30 -19.47
CA GLU A 136 -0.59 -1.45 -19.06
C GLU A 136 -1.93 -2.21 -19.02
N ARG A 137 -2.19 -3.07 -20.02
CA ARG A 137 -3.39 -3.91 -20.03
C ARG A 137 -3.41 -4.90 -18.87
N GLU A 138 -2.30 -5.57 -18.59
CA GLU A 138 -2.22 -6.53 -17.47
C GLU A 138 -2.37 -5.81 -16.13
N ARG A 139 -1.69 -4.66 -15.96
CA ARG A 139 -1.85 -3.77 -14.81
C ARG A 139 -3.31 -3.40 -14.58
N HIS A 140 -3.99 -2.94 -15.63
CA HIS A 140 -5.39 -2.52 -15.55
C HIS A 140 -6.31 -3.67 -15.12
N LYS A 141 -6.13 -4.86 -15.71
CA LYS A 141 -6.90 -6.08 -15.37
C LYS A 141 -6.74 -6.44 -13.89
N HIS A 142 -5.52 -6.45 -13.36
CA HIS A 142 -5.27 -6.77 -11.95
C HIS A 142 -5.80 -5.68 -11.00
N LEU A 143 -5.71 -4.40 -11.38
CA LEU A 143 -6.32 -3.31 -10.61
C LEU A 143 -7.85 -3.44 -10.55
N MET A 144 -8.50 -3.83 -11.65
CA MET A 144 -9.94 -4.08 -11.66
C MET A 144 -10.35 -5.28 -10.80
N ARG A 145 -9.55 -6.35 -10.80
CA ARG A 145 -9.75 -7.49 -9.88
C ARG A 145 -9.60 -7.08 -8.42
N ALA A 146 -8.58 -6.30 -8.09
CA ALA A 146 -8.40 -5.75 -6.73
C ALA A 146 -9.60 -4.89 -6.30
N ARG A 147 -10.09 -4.01 -7.19
CA ARG A 147 -11.30 -3.19 -6.96
C ARG A 147 -12.55 -4.05 -6.73
N PHE A 148 -12.72 -5.11 -7.52
CA PHE A 148 -13.82 -6.06 -7.37
C PHE A 148 -13.76 -6.79 -6.02
N LEU A 149 -12.61 -7.35 -5.67
CA LEU A 149 -12.39 -8.03 -4.39
C LEU A 149 -12.65 -7.11 -3.21
N TRP A 150 -12.23 -5.84 -3.29
CA TRP A 150 -12.46 -4.84 -2.25
C TRP A 150 -13.95 -4.54 -2.05
N ARG A 151 -14.69 -4.30 -3.14
CA ARG A 151 -16.14 -4.06 -3.08
C ARG A 151 -16.89 -5.25 -2.47
N GLY A 152 -16.49 -6.47 -2.85
CA GLY A 152 -17.07 -7.70 -2.31
C GLY A 152 -16.65 -8.03 -0.88
N ALA A 153 -15.65 -7.34 -0.31
CA ALA A 153 -15.09 -7.69 0.99
C ALA A 153 -16.00 -7.31 2.18
N PHE A 154 -16.93 -6.38 1.96
CA PHE A 154 -17.80 -5.78 2.98
C PHE A 154 -19.29 -6.03 2.74
N LEU A 155 -19.66 -6.89 1.79
CA LEU A 155 -21.05 -7.31 1.61
C LEU A 155 -21.59 -7.97 2.89
N VAL A 156 -22.89 -8.23 2.96
CA VAL A 156 -23.48 -8.97 4.08
C VAL A 156 -22.78 -10.34 4.16
N HIS A 157 -22.20 -10.66 5.32
CA HIS A 157 -21.29 -11.80 5.55
C HIS A 157 -19.97 -11.78 4.75
N GLY A 158 -19.54 -10.61 4.29
CA GLY A 158 -18.26 -10.40 3.63
C GLY A 158 -17.06 -10.74 4.54
N PRO A 159 -15.94 -11.18 3.95
CA PRO A 159 -14.78 -11.67 4.69
C PRO A 159 -14.14 -10.64 5.61
N LEU A 160 -14.18 -9.34 5.26
CA LEU A 160 -13.60 -8.28 6.10
C LEU A 160 -14.60 -7.66 7.07
N THR A 161 -15.91 -7.94 6.91
CA THR A 161 -16.96 -7.48 7.82
C THR A 161 -16.74 -8.00 9.25
N ALA A 162 -16.20 -9.21 9.40
CA ALA A 162 -15.81 -9.75 10.71
C ALA A 162 -14.73 -8.90 11.39
N LEU A 163 -13.76 -8.37 10.64
CA LEU A 163 -12.70 -7.51 11.19
C LEU A 163 -13.22 -6.15 11.62
N VAL A 164 -14.17 -5.57 10.88
CA VAL A 164 -14.81 -4.31 11.26
C VAL A 164 -15.48 -4.43 12.63
N ARG A 165 -16.22 -5.52 12.85
CA ARG A 165 -16.85 -5.83 14.15
C ARG A 165 -15.81 -6.15 15.22
N TYR A 166 -14.85 -7.02 14.91
CA TYR A 166 -13.84 -7.50 15.84
C TYR A 166 -12.90 -6.39 16.34
N ALA A 167 -12.44 -5.52 15.43
CA ALA A 167 -11.51 -4.45 15.75
C ALA A 167 -12.20 -3.18 16.26
N GLY A 168 -13.54 -3.18 16.40
CA GLY A 168 -14.32 -2.06 16.93
C GLY A 168 -14.44 -0.86 16.00
N PHE A 169 -14.38 -1.06 14.68
CA PHE A 169 -14.59 0.01 13.69
C PHE A 169 -16.09 0.20 13.43
N GLY A 170 -16.82 0.76 14.39
CA GLY A 170 -18.25 1.01 14.28
C GLY A 170 -18.88 1.12 15.66
N GLY A 171 -19.64 2.19 15.89
CA GLY A 171 -19.97 2.72 17.22
C GLY A 171 -20.52 1.70 18.24
N GLY A 172 -20.02 1.82 19.47
CA GLY A 172 -20.75 1.58 20.72
C GLY A 172 -21.19 0.16 21.09
N ALA A 173 -21.20 -0.81 20.17
CA ALA A 173 -21.51 -2.19 20.52
C ALA A 173 -20.29 -2.84 21.18
N ALA A 174 -20.49 -3.42 22.36
CA ALA A 174 -19.48 -4.12 23.13
C ALA A 174 -18.62 -5.02 22.22
N LYS A 175 -17.29 -4.95 22.38
CA LYS A 175 -16.37 -5.93 21.80
C LYS A 175 -16.88 -7.31 22.22
N GLU A 176 -17.48 -8.07 21.32
CA GLU A 176 -17.91 -9.42 21.64
C GLU A 176 -16.63 -10.24 21.83
N PRO A 177 -16.32 -10.70 23.05
CA PRO A 177 -15.07 -11.40 23.30
C PRO A 177 -15.09 -12.70 22.50
N LEU A 178 -14.02 -12.92 21.74
CA LEU A 178 -13.79 -14.15 20.99
C LEU A 178 -13.92 -15.37 21.92
N ARG A 179 -15.05 -16.06 21.89
CA ARG A 179 -15.20 -17.37 22.54
C ARG A 179 -14.45 -18.40 21.70
N GLY A 180 -13.24 -18.70 22.13
CA GLY A 180 -12.38 -19.73 21.57
C GLY A 180 -11.29 -20.03 22.58
N SER A 181 -11.27 -21.27 23.06
CA SER A 181 -10.28 -21.75 24.02
C SER A 181 -8.94 -21.88 23.32
N TYR A 182 -7.97 -21.04 23.67
CA TYR A 182 -6.56 -21.38 23.42
C TYR A 182 -6.24 -22.59 24.30
N ARG A 183 -5.85 -23.71 23.69
CA ARG A 183 -5.31 -24.87 24.41
C ARG A 183 -3.79 -24.87 24.27
#